data_AF-A0A6L3EUZ3-F1
#
_entry.id   AF-A0A6L3EUZ3-F1
#
_cell.length_a   1.000
_cell.length_b   1.000
_cell.length_c   1.000
_cell.angle_alpha   90.00
_cell.angle_beta   90.00
_cell.angle_gamma   90.00
#
_symmetry.space_group_name_H-M   'P 1'
#
loop_
_entity.id
_entity.type
_entity.pdbx_description
1 polymer ?
#
loop_
_entity_poly.entity_id
_entity_poly.type
_entity_poly.pdbx_seq_one_letter_code
_entity_poly.pdbx_strand_id
1 'polypeptide(L)' 'SSARKLWHYAITQVESGVPKAKDIQWKGDIAILDQRKRDDTAWYDLAQRENGTIHFYYGVTDSGLNDDWLKLIGQ' A
#
# COMPACT_ATOMS: atom_id res chain seq x y z
N SER A 1 -1.39 13.90 8.22
CA SER A 1 -1.17 12.90 9.29
C SER A 1 0.23 13.09 9.86
N SER A 2 0.48 12.86 11.15
CA SER A 2 1.85 12.94 11.69
C SER A 2 2.59 11.61 11.48
N ALA A 3 3.93 11.63 11.41
CA ALA A 3 4.74 10.43 11.27
C ALA A 3 4.39 9.37 12.34
N ARG A 4 4.22 9.77 13.60
CA ARG A 4 3.80 8.87 14.69
C ARG A 4 2.50 8.13 14.39
N LYS A 5 1.49 8.81 13.84
CA LYS A 5 0.20 8.18 13.50
C LYS A 5 0.37 7.16 12.38
N LEU A 6 1.22 7.46 11.39
CA LEU A 6 1.53 6.53 10.31
C LEU A 6 2.29 5.28 10.82
N TRP A 7 3.30 5.47 11.66
CA TRP A 7 4.04 4.37 12.28
C TRP A 7 3.15 3.47 13.11
N HIS A 8 2.32 4.07 13.97
CA HIS A 8 1.37 3.32 14.78
C HIS A 8 0.41 2.52 13.89
N TYR A 9 -0.12 3.14 12.82
CA TYR A 9 -0.98 2.48 11.85
C TYR A 9 -0.31 1.27 11.18
N ALA A 10 0.92 1.44 10.67
CA ALA A 10 1.65 0.38 10.00
C ALA A 10 1.93 -0.82 10.93
N ILE A 11 2.32 -0.55 12.18
CA ILE A 11 2.52 -1.59 13.19
C ILE A 11 1.21 -2.36 13.43
N THR A 12 0.08 -1.65 13.63
CA THR A 12 -1.21 -2.29 13.84
C THR A 12 -1.63 -3.17 12.65
N GLN A 13 -1.36 -2.75 11.41
CA GLN A 13 -1.64 -3.59 10.23
C GLN A 13 -0.82 -4.87 10.24
N VAL A 14 0.47 -4.78 10.55
CA VAL A 14 1.36 -5.96 10.64
C VAL A 14 0.92 -6.90 11.77
N GLU A 15 0.59 -6.35 12.94
CA GLU A 15 0.14 -7.14 14.11
C GLU A 15 -1.23 -7.79 13.90
N SER A 16 -2.11 -7.17 13.10
CA SER A 16 -3.41 -7.73 12.73
C SER A 16 -3.30 -8.88 11.72
N GLY A 17 -2.12 -9.06 11.11
CA GLY A 17 -1.81 -10.11 10.16
C GLY A 17 -1.66 -9.57 8.74
N VAL A 18 -0.56 -9.97 8.08
CA VAL A 18 -0.32 -9.62 6.67
C VAL A 18 -1.22 -10.45 5.74
N PRO A 19 -1.76 -9.84 4.66
CA PRO A 19 -2.53 -10.57 3.67
C PRO A 19 -1.73 -11.72 3.07
N LYS A 20 -2.37 -12.89 2.88
CA LYS A 20 -1.71 -14.01 2.21
C LYS A 20 -1.59 -13.71 0.73
N ALA A 21 -0.44 -14.03 0.14
CA ALA A 21 -0.14 -13.73 -1.27
C ALA A 21 -1.21 -14.18 -2.27
N LYS A 22 -1.91 -15.29 -1.96
CA LYS A 22 -2.99 -15.89 -2.76
C LYS A 22 -4.31 -15.09 -2.75
N ASP A 23 -4.51 -14.28 -1.72
CA ASP A 23 -5.75 -13.51 -1.51
C ASP A 23 -5.58 -12.06 -2.02
N ILE A 24 -4.38 -11.70 -2.50
CA ILE A 24 -4.04 -10.38 -3.03
C ILE A 24 -4.31 -10.35 -4.54
N GLN A 25 -4.97 -9.28 -5.01
CA GLN A 25 -5.20 -9.03 -6.43
C GLN A 25 -3.99 -8.31 -7.05
N TRP A 26 -3.14 -9.08 -7.73
CA TRP A 26 -1.93 -8.57 -8.36
C TRP A 26 -2.20 -7.99 -9.75
N LYS A 27 -1.65 -6.80 -10.00
CA LYS A 27 -1.52 -6.19 -11.33
C LYS A 27 -0.01 -6.13 -11.65
N GLY A 28 0.49 -7.17 -12.32
CA GLY A 28 1.94 -7.38 -12.46
C GLY A 28 2.58 -7.76 -11.13
N ASP A 29 3.65 -7.05 -10.75
CA ASP A 29 4.35 -7.27 -9.48
C ASP A 29 3.84 -6.39 -8.33
N ILE A 30 2.80 -5.59 -8.56
CA ILE A 30 2.26 -4.65 -7.56
C ILE A 30 0.78 -4.96 -7.32
N ALA A 31 0.30 -4.68 -6.12
CA ALA A 31 -1.11 -4.76 -5.75
C ALA A 31 -1.50 -3.61 -4.82
N ILE A 32 -2.76 -3.18 -4.95
CA ILE A 32 -3.40 -2.28 -3.98
C ILE A 32 -4.16 -3.16 -2.99
N LEU A 33 -3.85 -3.00 -1.70
CA LEU A 33 -4.47 -3.74 -0.61
C LEU A 33 -5.64 -2.97 -0.01
N ASP A 34 -5.46 -1.66 0.14
CA ASP A 34 -6.48 -0.74 0.64
C ASP A 34 -6.28 0.65 0.01
N GLN A 35 -7.38 1.37 -0.17
CA GLN A 35 -7.38 2.75 -0.64
C GLN A 35 -8.36 3.56 0.19
N ARG A 36 -7.86 4.62 0.81
CA ARG A 36 -8.65 5.55 1.62
C ARG A 36 -8.47 6.95 1.09
N LYS A 37 -9.57 7.62 0.78
CA LYS A 37 -9.55 9.04 0.41
C LYS A 37 -10.10 9.87 1.57
N ARG A 38 -9.37 10.91 1.96
CA ARG A 38 -9.84 11.93 2.90
C ARG A 38 -9.47 13.29 2.35
N ASP A 39 -10.50 14.10 2.09
CA ASP A 39 -10.38 15.39 1.42
C ASP A 39 -9.68 15.23 0.06
N ASP A 40 -8.65 16.03 -0.20
CA ASP A 40 -7.87 16.00 -1.45
C ASP A 40 -6.71 15.01 -1.43
N THR A 41 -6.56 14.22 -0.36
CA THR A 41 -5.46 13.25 -0.24
C THR A 41 -5.99 11.81 -0.33
N ALA A 42 -5.36 11.01 -1.18
CA ALA A 42 -5.53 9.57 -1.19
C ALA A 42 -4.36 8.90 -0.45
N TRP A 43 -4.68 7.88 0.33
CA TRP A 43 -3.74 6.98 0.98
C TRP A 43 -3.97 5.57 0.47
N TYR A 44 -2.86 4.86 0.27
CA TYR A 44 -2.84 3.52 -0.25
C TYR A 44 -2.02 2.62 0.66
N ASP A 45 -2.52 1.42 0.86
CA ASP A 45 -1.72 0.30 1.32
C ASP A 45 -1.46 -0.62 0.13
N LEU A 46 -0.23 -1.07 0.00
CA LEU A 46 0.25 -1.65 -1.24
C LEU A 46 1.13 -2.85 -0.94
N ALA A 47 1.17 -3.79 -1.88
CA ALA A 47 2.11 -4.90 -1.88
C ALA A 47 2.94 -4.89 -3.17
N GLN A 48 4.22 -5.21 -3.05
CA GLN A 48 5.12 -5.41 -4.18
C GLN A 48 5.84 -6.76 -4.06
N ARG A 49 5.89 -7.52 -5.16
CA ARG A 49 6.77 -8.68 -5.30
C ARG A 49 8.11 -8.21 -5.83
N GLU A 50 9.18 -8.54 -5.12
CA GLU A 50 10.55 -8.29 -5.56
C GLU A 50 11.43 -9.46 -5.15
N ASN A 51 12.09 -10.11 -6.12
CA ASN A 51 13.03 -11.21 -5.88
C ASN A 51 12.47 -12.34 -4.98
N GLY A 52 11.17 -12.65 -5.11
CA GLY A 52 10.49 -13.67 -4.31
C GLY A 52 10.08 -13.22 -2.90
N THR A 53 10.33 -11.97 -2.53
CA THR A 53 9.86 -11.34 -1.29
C THR A 53 8.65 -10.47 -1.57
N ILE A 54 7.71 -10.39 -0.62
CA ILE A 54 6.60 -9.45 -0.68
C ILE A 54 6.86 -8.30 0.29
N HIS A 55 6.97 -7.10 -0.25
CA HIS A 55 7.08 -5.86 0.51
C HIS A 55 5.71 -5.24 0.68
N PHE A 56 5.40 -4.82 1.90
CA PHE A 56 4.15 -4.15 2.25
C PHE A 56 4.43 -2.69 2.59
N TYR A 57 3.69 -1.78 1.96
CA TYR A 57 3.79 -0.34 2.17
C TYR A 57 2.45 0.17 2.70
N TYR A 58 2.48 0.94 3.78
CA TYR A 58 1.27 1.41 4.46
C TYR A 58 1.18 2.93 4.44
N GLY A 59 -0.01 3.44 4.15
CA GLY A 59 -0.34 4.87 4.15
C GLY A 59 0.50 5.70 3.18
N VAL A 60 0.85 5.13 2.02
CA VAL A 60 1.52 5.84 0.93
C VAL A 60 0.54 6.84 0.33
N THR A 61 0.97 8.08 0.09
CA THR A 61 0.17 9.11 -0.59
C THR A 61 0.54 9.22 -2.06
N ASP A 62 -0.27 9.93 -2.86
CA ASP A 62 0.00 10.14 -4.29
C ASP A 62 1.42 10.66 -4.56
N SER A 63 1.96 11.51 -3.68
CA SER A 63 3.33 12.04 -3.76
C SER A 63 4.45 11.01 -3.56
N GLY A 64 4.14 9.85 -2.97
CA GLY A 64 5.09 8.77 -2.70
C GLY A 64 5.07 7.67 -3.75
N LEU A 65 4.18 7.76 -4.73
CA LEU A 65 4.04 6.79 -5.80
C LEU A 65 4.91 7.21 -6.99
N ASN A 66 5.61 6.24 -7.57
CA ASN A 66 6.28 6.48 -8.85
C ASN A 66 5.27 6.38 -10.01
N ASP A 67 5.71 6.72 -11.22
CA ASP A 67 4.85 6.76 -12.41
C ASP A 67 4.16 5.43 -12.72
N ASP A 68 4.81 4.30 -12.44
CA ASP A 68 4.25 2.97 -12.71
C ASP A 68 3.12 2.63 -11.74
N TRP A 69 3.25 3.05 -10.49
CA TRP A 69 2.23 2.85 -9.47
C TRP A 69 1.04 3.79 -9.69
N LEU A 70 1.28 5.03 -10.12
CA LEU A 70 0.22 5.98 -10.47
C LEU A 70 -0.65 5.47 -11.62
N LYS A 71 -0.05 4.87 -12.65
CA LYS A 71 -0.80 4.25 -13.77
C LYS A 71 -1.70 3.11 -13.30
N LEU A 72 -1.25 2.34 -12.30
CA LEU A 72 -1.97 1.19 -11.76
C LEU A 72 -3.20 1.60 -10.93
N ILE A 73 -3.12 2.76 -10.28
CA ILE A 73 -4.16 3.36 -9.45
C ILE A 73 -5.18 4.18 -10.26
N GLY A 74 -4.74 4.84 -11.34
CA GLY A 74 -5.60 5.63 -12.22
C GLY A 74 -6.48 4.82 -13.19
N GLN A 75 -6.48 3.49 -13.08
CA GLN A 75 -7.16 2.56 -13.98
C GLN A 75 -8.24 1.73 -13.28
#